data_AF-A0A931GMA9-F1
#
_entry.id   AF-A0A931GMA9-F1
#
_cell.length_a   1.000
_cell.length_b   1.000
_cell.length_c   1.000
_cell.angle_alpha   90.00
_cell.angle_beta   90.00
_cell.angle_gamma   90.00
#
_symmetry.space_group_name_H-M   'P 1'
#
loop_
_entity.id
_entity.type
_entity.pdbx_description
1 polymer ?
#
loop_
_entity_poly.entity_id
_entity_poly.type
_entity_poly.pdbx_seq_one_letter_code
_entity_poly.pdbx_strand_id
1 'polypeptide(L)'
;MLFPAVLTALVVAGTVPLWLAAPQPAPRIALDVVLMLSVCGTLFLPRRHVLAAGVFALLATGLYYVLSSADGPLIVVVMACLYAVAAEGRTNAAVGLGAAVVIGAGLGTLAGNDEINGITLIMMAGWVVALVALGAVRHGRQEALRAAVLRTEEEARLRAAEERLRIARELHDVVGHHLSMINVQAGTALHRLDRDPGRAGAALGVIKEASRETLRELRATLGVLRQVDEAEPTAPAGRLDRLDELVRYAELASLETTVTVEGERRPLPAGVDLAAFRILQESITNVTRHAAARRVRVTIAYGPAELRLEVRDDGSAGGGPAGGGVRGMRERARALGGELAAGPVAGGGFRVRARLPYGEGA
;
A
#
# COMPACT_ATOMS: atom_id res chain seq x y z
N MET A 1 -20.13 11.11 -15.38
CA MET A 1 -20.78 11.38 -16.69
C MET A 1 -22.30 11.36 -16.62
N LEU A 2 -22.93 10.64 -15.67
CA LEU A 2 -24.39 10.59 -15.52
C LEU A 2 -25.03 11.99 -15.32
N PHE A 3 -24.49 12.81 -14.41
CA PHE A 3 -25.07 14.14 -14.10
C PHE A 3 -25.11 15.10 -15.31
N PRO A 4 -24.00 15.34 -16.04
CA PRO A 4 -24.03 16.15 -17.27
C PRO A 4 -25.02 15.65 -18.33
N ALA A 5 -25.12 14.33 -18.52
CA ALA A 5 -26.02 13.73 -19.49
C ALA A 5 -27.50 13.93 -19.11
N VAL A 6 -27.85 13.74 -17.83
CA VAL A 6 -29.20 13.97 -17.32
C VAL A 6 -29.59 15.45 -17.45
N LEU A 7 -28.68 16.36 -17.10
CA LEU A 7 -28.95 17.80 -17.19
C LEU A 7 -29.15 18.24 -18.65
N THR A 8 -28.34 17.72 -19.56
CA THR A 8 -28.49 17.95 -21.00
C THR A 8 -29.83 17.42 -21.51
N ALA A 9 -30.21 16.19 -21.12
CA ALA A 9 -31.50 15.62 -21.51
C ALA A 9 -32.69 16.43 -20.98
N LEU A 10 -32.61 16.95 -19.76
CA LEU A 10 -33.64 17.81 -19.17
C LEU A 10 -33.80 19.12 -19.94
N VAL A 11 -32.68 19.76 -20.31
CA VAL A 11 -32.70 21.01 -21.10
C VAL A 11 -33.28 20.77 -22.49
N VAL A 12 -32.86 19.70 -23.17
CA VAL A 12 -33.40 19.33 -24.48
C VAL A 12 -34.91 19.03 -24.38
N ALA A 13 -35.33 18.24 -23.38
CA ALA A 13 -36.74 17.90 -23.18
C ALA A 13 -37.62 19.11 -22.83
N GLY A 14 -37.08 20.12 -22.13
CA GLY A 14 -37.80 21.35 -21.82
C GLY A 14 -37.89 22.33 -23.00
N THR A 15 -36.89 22.34 -23.90
CA THR A 15 -36.79 23.35 -24.97
C THR A 15 -37.42 22.90 -26.28
N VAL A 16 -37.25 21.62 -26.68
CA VAL A 16 -37.77 21.10 -27.96
C VAL A 16 -39.29 21.24 -28.12
N PRO A 17 -40.13 20.97 -27.10
CA PRO A 17 -41.58 21.16 -27.23
C PRO A 17 -42.00 22.60 -27.52
N LEU A 18 -41.23 23.59 -27.04
CA LEU A 18 -41.53 25.01 -27.27
C LEU A 18 -41.37 25.38 -28.76
N TRP A 19 -40.33 24.86 -29.42
CA TRP A 19 -40.16 25.04 -30.87
C TRP A 19 -41.24 24.34 -31.69
N LEU A 20 -41.72 23.17 -31.23
CA LEU A 20 -42.81 22.45 -31.88
C LEU A 20 -44.14 23.19 -31.75
N ALA A 21 -44.37 23.87 -30.62
CA ALA A 21 -45.59 24.63 -30.36
C ALA A 21 -45.64 25.97 -31.12
N ALA A 22 -44.48 26.60 -31.40
CA ALA A 22 -44.37 27.86 -32.11
C ALA A 22 -43.35 27.76 -33.27
N PRO A 23 -43.78 27.35 -34.48
CA PRO A 23 -42.88 27.09 -35.60
C PRO A 23 -42.16 28.36 -36.05
N GLN A 24 -40.82 28.35 -35.96
CA GLN A 24 -39.93 29.40 -36.43
C GLN A 24 -39.27 28.98 -37.76
N PRO A 25 -38.72 29.92 -38.56
CA PRO A 25 -37.98 29.57 -39.76
C PRO A 25 -36.77 28.67 -39.42
N ALA A 26 -36.55 27.64 -40.23
CA ALA A 26 -35.49 26.63 -40.05
C ALA A 26 -34.10 27.17 -39.65
N PRO A 27 -33.55 28.27 -40.21
CA PRO A 27 -32.25 28.79 -39.80
C PRO A 27 -32.21 29.27 -38.34
N ARG A 28 -33.32 29.76 -37.77
CA ARG A 28 -33.39 30.18 -36.37
C ARG A 28 -33.38 28.98 -35.43
N ILE A 29 -34.16 27.95 -35.75
CA ILE A 29 -34.17 26.69 -34.97
C ILE A 29 -32.78 26.05 -34.98
N ALA A 30 -32.09 26.03 -36.13
CA ALA A 30 -30.73 25.51 -36.20
C ALA A 30 -29.75 26.30 -35.30
N LEU A 31 -29.85 27.63 -35.28
CA LEU A 31 -29.05 28.47 -34.40
C LEU A 31 -29.32 28.19 -32.91
N ASP A 32 -30.59 28.09 -32.54
CA ASP A 32 -31.01 27.81 -31.16
C ASP A 32 -30.52 26.44 -30.67
N VAL A 33 -30.61 25.41 -31.52
CA VAL A 33 -30.09 24.08 -31.24
C VAL A 33 -28.57 24.11 -31.06
N VAL A 34 -27.83 24.82 -31.93
CA VAL A 34 -26.37 24.95 -31.82
C VAL A 34 -25.98 25.65 -30.53
N LEU A 35 -26.64 26.75 -30.18
CA LEU A 35 -26.40 27.46 -28.93
C LEU A 35 -26.70 26.57 -27.72
N MET A 36 -27.85 25.90 -27.70
CA MET A 36 -28.24 24.98 -26.62
C MET A 36 -27.22 23.86 -26.43
N LEU A 37 -26.85 23.16 -27.51
CA LEU A 37 -25.88 22.07 -27.45
C LEU A 37 -24.48 22.57 -27.06
N SER A 38 -24.08 23.76 -27.49
CA SER A 38 -22.80 24.35 -27.11
C SER A 38 -22.74 24.66 -25.60
N VAL A 39 -23.83 25.19 -25.05
CA VAL A 39 -23.97 25.46 -23.61
C VAL A 39 -23.97 24.15 -22.82
N CYS A 40 -24.75 23.15 -23.22
CA CYS A 40 -24.73 21.83 -22.57
C CYS A 40 -23.36 21.14 -22.68
N GLY A 41 -22.64 21.34 -23.78
CA GLY A 41 -21.28 20.83 -24.00
C GLY A 41 -20.30 21.29 -22.91
N THR A 42 -20.51 22.47 -22.32
CA THR A 42 -19.68 22.99 -21.23
C THR A 42 -19.62 22.08 -20.00
N LEU A 43 -20.68 21.30 -19.75
CA LEU A 43 -20.77 20.37 -18.62
C LEU A 43 -19.83 19.17 -18.75
N PHE A 44 -19.35 18.89 -19.96
CA PHE A 44 -18.44 17.79 -20.26
C PHE A 44 -16.97 18.22 -20.29
N LEU A 45 -16.68 19.53 -20.17
CA LEU A 45 -15.31 20.01 -20.16
C LEU A 45 -14.58 19.56 -18.87
N PRO A 46 -13.27 19.26 -18.95
CA PRO A 46 -12.50 18.87 -17.78
C PRO A 46 -12.41 20.01 -16.76
N ARG A 47 -12.28 19.64 -15.48
CA ARG A 47 -12.25 20.54 -14.31
C ARG A 47 -11.31 21.74 -14.45
N ARG A 48 -10.19 21.55 -15.15
CA ARG A 48 -9.19 22.61 -15.44
C ARG A 48 -9.75 23.80 -16.24
N HIS A 49 -10.81 23.61 -17.02
CA HIS A 49 -11.43 24.63 -17.87
C HIS A 49 -12.79 25.12 -17.33
N VAL A 50 -13.13 24.82 -16.08
CA VAL A 50 -14.45 25.14 -15.49
C VAL A 50 -14.78 26.63 -15.50
N LEU A 51 -13.78 27.50 -15.33
CA LEU A 51 -14.01 28.95 -15.45
C LEU A 51 -14.34 29.37 -16.89
N ALA A 52 -13.58 28.89 -17.87
CA ALA A 52 -13.84 29.18 -19.28
C ALA A 52 -15.20 28.63 -19.72
N ALA A 53 -15.54 27.42 -19.25
CA ALA A 53 -16.85 26.80 -19.43
C ALA A 53 -17.97 27.67 -18.83
N GLY A 54 -17.81 28.18 -17.60
CA GLY A 54 -18.80 29.05 -16.96
C GLY A 54 -18.98 30.40 -17.66
N VAL A 55 -17.89 31.04 -18.09
CA VAL A 55 -17.94 32.28 -18.88
C VAL A 55 -18.64 32.05 -20.22
N PHE A 56 -18.27 30.98 -20.94
CA PHE A 56 -18.90 30.64 -22.21
C PHE A 56 -20.38 30.34 -22.05
N ALA A 57 -20.75 29.53 -21.05
CA ALA A 57 -22.14 29.19 -20.76
C ALA A 57 -22.97 30.44 -20.46
N LEU A 58 -22.43 31.39 -19.68
CA LEU A 58 -23.09 32.67 -19.39
C LEU A 58 -23.32 33.48 -20.67
N LEU A 59 -22.27 33.70 -21.47
CA LEU A 59 -22.35 34.52 -22.68
C LEU A 59 -23.27 33.90 -23.74
N ALA A 60 -23.14 32.60 -23.98
CA ALA A 60 -23.96 31.88 -24.95
C ALA A 60 -25.43 31.79 -24.51
N THR A 61 -25.70 31.66 -23.21
CA THR A 61 -27.07 31.71 -22.66
C THR A 61 -27.67 33.12 -22.79
N GLY A 62 -26.90 34.17 -22.51
CA GLY A 62 -27.34 35.55 -22.74
C GLY A 62 -27.68 35.81 -24.21
N LEU A 63 -26.82 35.33 -25.12
CA LEU A 63 -27.06 35.43 -26.56
C LEU A 63 -28.32 34.65 -26.99
N TYR A 64 -28.54 33.47 -26.42
CA TYR A 64 -29.74 32.67 -26.66
C TYR A 64 -31.02 33.42 -26.29
N TYR A 65 -31.10 34.01 -25.09
CA TYR A 65 -32.30 34.75 -24.65
C TYR A 65 -32.51 36.08 -25.40
N VAL A 66 -31.48 36.64 -26.04
CA VAL A 66 -31.62 37.84 -26.89
C VAL A 66 -32.13 37.49 -28.29
N LEU A 67 -31.75 36.32 -28.83
CA LEU A 67 -32.04 35.94 -30.22
C LEU A 67 -33.22 34.99 -30.37
N SER A 68 -33.46 34.14 -29.38
CA SER A 68 -34.50 33.10 -29.41
C SER A 68 -35.79 33.61 -28.80
N SER A 69 -36.92 33.15 -29.34
CA SER A 69 -38.25 33.39 -28.77
C SER A 69 -38.74 32.25 -27.88
N ALA A 70 -37.90 31.23 -27.64
CA ALA A 70 -38.26 30.04 -26.88
C ALA A 70 -37.52 30.01 -25.55
N ASP A 71 -38.26 30.17 -24.45
CA ASP A 71 -37.70 30.18 -23.09
C ASP A 71 -37.40 28.78 -22.55
N GLY A 72 -36.36 28.16 -23.11
CA GLY A 72 -35.82 26.90 -22.60
C GLY A 72 -35.10 27.07 -21.25
N PRO A 73 -34.98 26.01 -20.42
CA PRO A 73 -34.35 26.07 -19.10
C PRO A 73 -32.80 26.09 -19.14
N LEU A 74 -32.21 26.82 -20.09
CA LEU A 74 -30.74 26.92 -20.29
C LEU A 74 -30.02 27.52 -19.08
N ILE A 75 -30.71 28.37 -18.31
CA ILE A 75 -30.18 28.94 -17.07
C ILE A 75 -29.72 27.87 -16.07
N VAL A 76 -30.30 26.67 -16.08
CA VAL A 76 -29.92 25.56 -15.21
C VAL A 76 -28.47 25.11 -15.48
N VAL A 77 -28.01 25.19 -16.74
CA VAL A 77 -26.61 24.87 -17.10
C VAL A 77 -25.65 25.91 -16.55
N VAL A 78 -26.02 27.19 -16.61
CA VAL A 78 -25.24 28.29 -16.01
C VAL A 78 -25.14 28.09 -14.49
N MET A 79 -26.24 27.75 -13.83
CA MET A 79 -26.28 27.45 -12.39
C MET A 79 -25.37 26.27 -12.02
N ALA A 80 -25.37 25.20 -12.82
CA ALA A 80 -24.47 24.07 -12.64
C ALA A 80 -22.99 24.48 -12.81
N CYS A 81 -22.69 25.36 -13.77
CA CYS A 81 -21.34 25.88 -13.96
C CYS A 81 -20.90 26.78 -12.78
N LEU A 82 -21.77 27.64 -12.25
CA LEU A 82 -21.49 28.47 -11.06
C LEU A 82 -21.09 27.61 -9.86
N TYR A 83 -21.87 26.56 -9.58
CA TYR A 83 -21.56 25.59 -8.55
C TYR A 83 -20.20 24.92 -8.79
N ALA A 84 -19.92 24.49 -10.02
CA ALA A 84 -18.65 23.85 -10.36
C ALA A 84 -17.45 24.80 -10.16
N VAL A 85 -17.56 26.06 -10.58
CA VAL A 85 -16.51 27.09 -10.39
C VAL A 85 -16.24 27.31 -8.90
N ALA A 86 -17.29 27.41 -8.08
CA ALA A 86 -17.15 27.56 -6.63
C ALA A 86 -16.55 26.31 -5.97
N ALA A 87 -16.95 25.11 -6.41
CA ALA A 87 -16.44 23.82 -5.89
C ALA A 87 -14.96 23.57 -6.21
N GLU A 88 -14.43 24.19 -7.27
CA GLU A 88 -13.00 24.18 -7.61
C GLU A 88 -12.19 25.28 -6.88
N GLY A 89 -12.79 25.99 -5.93
CA GLY A 89 -12.11 26.99 -5.10
C GLY A 89 -12.06 28.40 -5.70
N ARG A 90 -12.72 28.64 -6.84
CA ARG A 90 -12.77 29.95 -7.50
C ARG A 90 -14.02 30.74 -7.11
N THR A 91 -14.31 30.84 -5.81
CA THR A 91 -15.54 31.45 -5.28
C THR A 91 -15.75 32.88 -5.76
N ASN A 92 -14.71 33.73 -5.77
CA ASN A 92 -14.80 35.11 -6.26
C ASN A 92 -15.24 35.18 -7.74
N ALA A 93 -14.74 34.27 -8.58
CA ALA A 93 -15.14 34.20 -9.98
C ALA A 93 -16.59 33.71 -10.13
N ALA A 94 -17.02 32.75 -9.29
CA ALA A 94 -18.41 32.30 -9.26
C ALA A 94 -19.36 33.41 -8.80
N VAL A 95 -18.97 34.22 -7.80
CA VAL A 95 -19.73 35.41 -7.38
C VAL A 95 -19.84 36.42 -8.51
N GLY A 96 -18.74 36.71 -9.23
CA GLY A 96 -18.76 37.62 -10.37
C GLY A 96 -19.67 37.15 -11.51
N LEU A 97 -19.58 35.87 -11.88
CA LEU A 97 -20.47 35.27 -12.87
C LEU A 97 -21.93 35.27 -12.42
N GLY A 98 -22.20 34.96 -11.14
CA GLY A 98 -23.54 34.98 -10.57
C GLY A 98 -24.14 36.39 -10.53
N ALA A 99 -23.34 37.39 -10.18
CA ALA A 99 -23.75 38.79 -10.23
C ALA A 99 -24.09 39.22 -11.67
N ALA A 100 -23.29 38.80 -12.65
CA ALA A 100 -23.58 39.07 -14.05
C ALA A 100 -24.90 38.43 -14.53
N VAL A 101 -25.26 37.23 -14.05
CA VAL A 101 -26.57 36.62 -14.30
C VAL A 101 -27.71 37.50 -13.76
N VAL A 102 -27.61 37.92 -12.50
CA VAL A 102 -28.66 38.72 -11.84
C VAL A 102 -28.80 40.11 -12.48
N ILE A 103 -27.67 40.77 -12.78
CA ILE A 103 -27.66 42.08 -13.45
C ILE A 103 -28.22 41.96 -14.87
N GLY A 104 -27.83 40.94 -15.63
CA GLY A 104 -28.33 40.71 -16.98
C GLY A 104 -29.85 40.52 -17.02
N ALA A 105 -30.39 39.71 -16.11
CA ALA A 105 -31.84 39.53 -15.98
C ALA A 105 -32.56 40.82 -15.59
N GLY A 106 -32.02 41.58 -14.62
CA GLY A 106 -32.61 42.85 -14.20
C GLY A 106 -32.61 43.93 -15.29
N LEU A 107 -31.53 44.00 -16.09
CA LEU A 107 -31.48 44.88 -17.27
C LEU A 107 -32.51 44.48 -18.33
N GLY A 108 -32.73 43.17 -18.52
CA GLY A 108 -33.80 42.65 -19.38
C GLY A 108 -35.18 43.11 -18.94
N THR A 109 -35.48 43.05 -17.64
CA THR A 109 -36.74 43.57 -17.08
C THR A 109 -36.88 45.08 -17.33
N LEU A 110 -35.82 45.87 -17.10
CA LEU A 110 -35.85 47.32 -17.34
C LEU A 110 -36.01 47.69 -18.82
N ALA A 111 -35.61 46.80 -19.74
CA ALA A 111 -35.76 46.98 -21.17
C ALA A 111 -37.18 46.67 -21.69
N GLY A 112 -38.14 46.36 -20.80
CA GLY A 112 -39.54 46.10 -21.13
C GLY A 112 -39.91 44.61 -21.22
N ASN A 113 -39.07 43.72 -20.69
CA ASN A 113 -39.35 42.28 -20.63
C ASN A 113 -40.07 41.95 -19.31
N ASP A 114 -41.40 42.08 -19.30
CA ASP A 114 -42.24 41.97 -18.10
C ASP A 114 -42.40 40.53 -17.56
N GLU A 115 -41.79 39.53 -18.22
CA GLU A 115 -41.85 38.13 -17.80
C GLU A 115 -41.16 37.87 -16.45
N ILE A 116 -40.17 38.71 -16.09
CA ILE A 116 -39.39 38.58 -14.86
C ILE A 116 -39.82 39.65 -13.87
N ASN A 117 -40.62 39.27 -12.87
CA ASN A 117 -41.00 40.16 -11.78
C ASN A 117 -39.90 40.26 -10.70
N GLY A 118 -39.99 41.27 -9.81
CA GLY A 118 -39.02 41.48 -8.74
C GLY A 118 -38.86 40.29 -7.78
N ILE A 119 -39.92 39.50 -7.57
CA ILE A 119 -39.88 38.28 -6.75
C ILE A 119 -38.99 37.23 -7.41
N THR A 120 -39.13 37.01 -8.72
CA THR A 120 -38.32 36.06 -9.50
C THR A 120 -36.85 36.47 -9.48
N LEU A 121 -36.55 37.77 -9.58
CA LEU A 121 -35.18 38.28 -9.50
C LEU A 121 -34.56 38.02 -8.11
N ILE A 122 -35.31 38.24 -7.02
CA ILE A 122 -34.86 37.95 -5.65
C ILE A 122 -34.65 36.45 -5.45
N MET A 123 -35.58 35.61 -5.92
CA MET A 123 -35.44 34.16 -5.84
C MET A 123 -34.23 33.67 -6.62
N MET A 124 -33.99 34.20 -7.83
CA MET A 124 -32.83 33.87 -8.65
C MET A 124 -31.53 34.28 -7.95
N ALA A 125 -31.46 35.48 -7.38
CA ALA A 125 -30.31 35.91 -6.59
C ALA A 125 -30.08 34.98 -5.40
N GLY A 126 -31.14 34.56 -4.71
CA GLY A 126 -31.10 33.55 -3.64
C GLY A 126 -30.52 32.22 -4.10
N TRP A 127 -30.95 31.70 -5.25
CA TRP A 127 -30.41 30.47 -5.84
C TRP A 127 -28.93 30.59 -6.24
N VAL A 128 -28.53 31.72 -6.83
CA VAL A 128 -27.12 32.00 -7.14
C VAL A 128 -26.28 31.97 -5.87
N VAL A 129 -26.69 32.68 -4.82
CA VAL A 129 -25.98 32.70 -3.54
C VAL A 129 -25.91 31.31 -2.93
N ALA A 130 -27.03 30.57 -2.91
CA ALA A 130 -27.09 29.22 -2.35
C ALA A 130 -26.14 28.25 -3.08
N LEU A 131 -26.10 28.28 -4.42
CA LEU A 131 -25.25 27.40 -5.21
C LEU A 131 -23.76 27.73 -5.06
N VAL A 132 -23.41 29.02 -5.05
CA VAL A 132 -22.02 29.46 -4.81
C VAL A 132 -21.58 29.06 -3.40
N ALA A 133 -22.43 29.28 -2.38
CA ALA A 133 -22.16 28.88 -1.01
C ALA A 133 -21.99 27.36 -0.87
N LEU A 134 -22.86 26.57 -1.52
CA LEU A 134 -22.76 25.11 -1.50
C LEU A 134 -21.48 24.61 -2.16
N GLY A 135 -21.06 25.23 -3.27
CA GLY A 135 -19.78 24.96 -3.92
C GLY A 135 -18.60 25.30 -3.00
N ALA A 136 -18.62 26.47 -2.36
CA ALA A 136 -17.58 26.91 -1.42
C ALA A 136 -17.46 25.98 -0.20
N VAL A 137 -18.59 25.58 0.41
CA VAL A 137 -18.63 24.63 1.52
C VAL A 137 -18.08 23.27 1.09
N ARG A 138 -18.43 22.80 -0.11
CA ARG A 138 -17.89 21.55 -0.65
C ARG A 138 -16.38 21.63 -0.82
N HIS A 139 -15.86 22.73 -1.34
CA HIS A 139 -14.42 22.95 -1.51
C HIS A 139 -13.71 22.91 -0.15
N GLY A 140 -14.17 23.72 0.82
CA GLY A 140 -13.59 23.75 2.16
C GLY A 140 -13.64 22.40 2.88
N ARG A 141 -14.72 21.61 2.69
CA ARG A 141 -14.80 20.24 3.23
C ARG A 141 -13.76 19.31 2.60
N GLN A 142 -13.52 19.43 1.29
CA GLN A 142 -12.49 18.61 0.63
C GLN A 142 -11.08 18.98 1.10
N GLU A 143 -10.79 20.26 1.28
CA GLU A 143 -9.52 20.72 1.83
C GLU A 143 -9.33 20.26 3.27
N ALA A 144 -10.37 20.37 4.10
CA ALA A 144 -10.33 19.89 5.49
C ALA A 144 -10.08 18.38 5.58
N LEU A 145 -10.71 17.58 4.71
CA LEU A 145 -10.48 16.13 4.65
C LEU A 145 -9.04 15.80 4.22
N ARG A 146 -8.51 16.50 3.21
CA ARG A 146 -7.10 16.33 2.80
C ARG A 146 -6.13 16.69 3.92
N ALA A 147 -6.38 17.80 4.61
CA ALA A 147 -5.57 18.21 5.75
C ALA A 147 -5.65 17.22 6.92
N ALA A 148 -6.82 16.64 7.18
CA ALA A 148 -7.00 15.63 8.22
C ALA A 148 -6.19 14.35 7.91
N VAL A 149 -6.22 13.87 6.66
CA VAL A 149 -5.43 12.70 6.24
C VAL A 149 -3.93 12.95 6.42
N LEU A 150 -3.44 14.10 5.96
CA LEU A 150 -2.02 14.46 6.12
C LEU A 150 -1.59 14.51 7.59
N ARG A 151 -2.43 15.07 8.47
CA ARG A 151 -2.16 15.10 9.93
C ARG A 151 -2.09 13.69 10.52
N THR A 152 -3.00 12.79 10.13
CA THR A 152 -2.97 11.40 10.63
C THR A 152 -1.71 10.65 10.19
N GLU A 153 -1.23 10.90 8.97
CA GLU A 153 0.02 10.31 8.48
C GLU A 153 1.24 10.84 9.23
N GLU A 154 1.29 12.16 9.50
CA GLU A 154 2.35 12.78 10.29
C GLU A 154 2.39 12.27 11.73
N GLU A 155 1.23 12.19 12.39
CA GLU A 155 1.13 11.61 13.74
C GLU A 155 1.58 10.15 13.79
N ALA A 156 1.22 9.35 12.79
CA ALA A 156 1.66 7.95 12.71
C ALA A 156 3.19 7.86 12.55
N ARG A 157 3.80 8.73 11.73
CA ARG A 157 5.26 8.80 11.56
C ARG A 157 5.97 9.21 12.85
N LEU A 158 5.44 10.21 13.57
CA LEU A 158 5.99 10.64 14.85
C LEU A 158 5.92 9.53 15.89
N ARG A 159 4.77 8.86 16.03
CA ARG A 159 4.62 7.71 16.94
C ARG A 159 5.57 6.57 16.60
N ALA A 160 5.73 6.26 15.32
CA ALA A 160 6.68 5.24 14.88
C ALA A 160 8.14 5.62 15.19
N ALA A 161 8.51 6.90 15.07
CA ALA A 161 9.83 7.39 15.43
C ALA A 161 10.08 7.37 16.94
N GLU A 162 9.09 7.77 17.75
CA GLU A 162 9.13 7.67 19.21
C GLU A 162 9.29 6.23 19.68
N GLU A 163 8.53 5.31 19.07
CA GLU A 163 8.62 3.88 19.34
C GLU A 163 10.01 3.34 19.03
N ARG A 164 10.60 3.70 17.87
CA ARG A 164 11.97 3.31 17.51
C ARG A 164 13.00 3.83 18.52
N LEU A 165 12.84 5.06 19.01
CA LEU A 165 13.73 5.63 20.03
C LEU A 165 13.54 4.98 21.40
N ARG A 166 12.32 4.56 21.74
CA ARG A 166 12.04 3.79 22.96
C ARG A 166 12.74 2.44 22.89
N ILE A 167 12.53 1.69 21.80
CA ILE A 167 13.17 0.38 21.60
C ILE A 167 14.69 0.51 21.60
N ALA A 168 15.26 1.53 20.95
CA ALA A 168 16.70 1.76 20.97
C ALA A 168 17.25 2.00 22.38
N ARG A 169 16.50 2.73 23.23
CA ARG A 169 16.87 2.95 24.65
C ARG A 169 16.76 1.68 25.47
N GLU A 170 15.66 0.95 25.36
CA GLU A 170 15.49 -0.34 26.06
C GLU A 170 16.58 -1.34 25.66
N LEU A 171 16.92 -1.41 24.37
CA LEU A 171 18.05 -2.21 23.88
C LEU A 171 19.39 -1.74 24.45
N HIS A 172 19.63 -0.42 24.49
CA HIS A 172 20.87 0.14 25.05
C HIS A 172 21.01 -0.18 26.53
N ASP A 173 19.94 -0.07 27.31
CA ASP A 173 19.94 -0.35 28.75
C ASP A 173 20.21 -1.83 29.04
N VAL A 174 19.53 -2.74 28.32
CA VAL A 174 19.76 -4.19 28.44
C VAL A 174 21.19 -4.55 28.06
N VAL A 175 21.69 -4.04 26.93
CA VAL A 175 23.07 -4.30 26.48
C VAL A 175 24.08 -3.72 27.48
N GLY A 176 23.86 -2.49 27.94
CA GLY A 176 24.76 -1.79 28.87
C GLY A 176 24.90 -2.50 30.20
N HIS A 177 23.79 -2.99 30.77
CA HIS A 177 23.81 -3.74 32.02
C HIS A 177 24.61 -5.05 31.90
N HIS A 178 24.35 -5.84 30.84
CA HIS A 178 25.02 -7.11 30.63
C HIS A 178 26.51 -6.93 30.30
N LEU A 179 26.86 -5.94 29.49
CA LEU A 179 28.25 -5.65 29.16
C LEU A 179 29.04 -5.23 30.42
N SER A 180 28.42 -4.46 31.31
CA SER A 180 29.01 -4.06 32.59
C SER A 180 29.25 -5.28 33.50
N MET A 181 28.28 -6.20 33.59
CA MET A 181 28.42 -7.44 34.35
C MET A 181 29.55 -8.32 33.81
N ILE A 182 29.60 -8.52 32.48
CA ILE A 182 30.66 -9.28 31.79
C ILE A 182 32.02 -8.65 32.09
N ASN A 183 32.16 -7.33 32.00
CA ASN A 183 33.42 -6.63 32.23
C ASN A 183 33.92 -6.80 33.68
N VAL A 184 33.03 -6.68 34.67
CA VAL A 184 33.37 -6.90 36.08
C VAL A 184 33.79 -8.35 36.33
N GLN A 185 33.04 -9.34 35.82
CA GLN A 185 33.36 -10.76 35.99
C GLN A 185 34.65 -11.17 35.25
N ALA A 186 34.94 -10.55 34.09
CA ALA A 186 36.18 -10.78 33.37
C ALA A 186 37.38 -10.25 34.16
N GLY A 187 37.25 -9.07 34.76
CA GLY A 187 38.28 -8.49 35.64
C GLY A 187 38.58 -9.37 36.87
N THR A 188 37.55 -9.93 37.51
CA THR A 188 37.74 -10.83 38.66
C THR A 188 38.33 -12.19 38.27
N ALA A 189 37.96 -12.73 37.09
CA ALA A 189 38.54 -13.95 36.54
C ALA A 189 40.04 -13.78 36.24
N LEU A 190 40.42 -12.69 35.58
CA LEU A 190 41.83 -12.38 35.25
C LEU A 190 42.68 -12.20 36.50
N HIS A 191 42.17 -11.54 37.55
CA HIS A 191 42.92 -11.33 38.79
C HIS A 191 43.20 -12.62 39.58
N ARG A 192 42.40 -13.68 39.34
CA ARG A 192 42.49 -14.95 40.08
C ARG A 192 43.00 -16.12 39.25
N LEU A 193 43.33 -15.90 37.98
CA LEU A 193 43.69 -16.95 37.02
C LEU A 193 44.83 -17.84 37.51
N ASP A 194 45.88 -17.24 38.08
CA ASP A 194 47.07 -17.97 38.56
C ASP A 194 46.93 -18.47 40.01
N ARG A 195 46.08 -17.83 40.82
CA ARG A 195 45.95 -18.09 42.26
C ARG A 195 44.84 -19.08 42.62
N ASP A 196 43.75 -19.08 41.87
CA ASP A 196 42.60 -19.95 42.09
C ASP A 196 41.91 -20.27 40.74
N PRO A 197 42.48 -21.21 39.96
CA PRO A 197 42.01 -21.52 38.61
C PRO A 197 40.57 -22.03 38.59
N GLY A 198 40.14 -22.72 39.64
CA GLY A 198 38.77 -23.25 39.77
C GLY A 198 37.74 -22.13 39.83
N ARG A 199 37.99 -21.08 40.62
CA ARG A 199 37.11 -19.90 40.68
C ARG A 199 37.17 -19.04 39.42
N ALA A 200 38.32 -18.95 38.76
CA ALA A 200 38.42 -18.26 37.46
C ALA A 200 37.60 -18.98 36.37
N GLY A 201 37.62 -20.32 36.35
CA GLY A 201 36.77 -21.13 35.48
C GLY A 201 35.27 -20.93 35.74
N ALA A 202 34.86 -20.83 37.01
CA ALA A 202 33.48 -20.54 37.38
C ALA A 202 33.02 -19.14 36.89
N ALA A 203 33.85 -18.11 37.03
CA ALA A 203 33.55 -16.76 36.54
C ALA A 203 33.42 -16.70 35.00
N LEU A 204 34.28 -17.42 34.27
CA LEU A 204 34.16 -17.59 32.82
C LEU A 204 32.87 -18.32 32.40
N GLY A 205 32.42 -19.28 33.23
CA GLY A 205 31.12 -19.95 33.06
C GLY A 205 29.95 -18.96 33.15
N VAL A 206 29.95 -18.10 34.17
CA VAL A 206 28.94 -17.03 34.35
C VAL A 206 28.93 -16.07 33.15
N ILE A 207 30.10 -15.66 32.65
CA ILE A 207 30.20 -14.80 31.46
C ILE A 207 29.60 -15.48 30.22
N LYS A 208 29.86 -16.78 30.02
CA LYS A 208 29.33 -17.55 28.90
C LYS A 208 27.80 -17.65 28.96
N GLU A 209 27.24 -17.83 30.14
CA GLU A 209 25.80 -17.92 30.36
C GLU A 209 25.11 -16.58 30.11
N ALA A 210 25.62 -15.51 30.73
CA ALA A 210 25.15 -14.14 30.54
C ALA A 210 25.20 -13.72 29.06
N SER A 211 26.30 -14.00 28.35
CA SER A 211 26.43 -13.69 26.92
C SER A 211 25.40 -14.44 26.05
N ARG A 212 25.08 -15.69 26.40
CA ARG A 212 24.05 -16.47 25.70
C ARG A 212 22.65 -15.96 25.98
N GLU A 213 22.40 -15.44 27.17
CA GLU A 213 21.13 -14.81 27.54
C GLU A 213 20.91 -13.49 26.82
N THR A 214 21.89 -12.58 26.83
CA THR A 214 21.83 -11.30 26.10
C THR A 214 21.60 -11.51 24.60
N LEU A 215 22.29 -12.48 23.98
CA LEU A 215 22.09 -12.81 22.56
C LEU A 215 20.70 -13.39 22.27
N ARG A 216 20.07 -14.09 23.22
CA ARG A 216 18.68 -14.57 23.07
C ARG A 216 17.71 -13.41 23.17
N GLU A 217 17.88 -12.53 24.16
CA GLU A 217 17.01 -11.38 24.40
C GLU A 217 17.06 -10.37 23.24
N LEU A 218 18.25 -10.05 22.73
CA LEU A 218 18.45 -9.21 21.53
C LEU A 218 17.78 -9.82 20.28
N ARG A 219 17.87 -11.13 20.09
CA ARG A 219 17.20 -11.80 18.96
C ARG A 219 15.69 -11.83 19.12
N ALA A 220 15.17 -11.89 20.34
CA ALA A 220 13.73 -11.84 20.59
C ALA A 220 13.18 -10.43 20.26
N THR A 221 13.82 -9.37 20.76
CA THR A 221 13.43 -7.98 20.46
C THR A 221 13.59 -7.63 18.98
N LEU A 222 14.71 -7.99 18.34
CA LEU A 222 14.89 -7.79 16.89
C LEU A 222 14.01 -8.71 16.03
N GLY A 223 13.65 -9.89 16.54
CA GLY A 223 12.76 -10.83 15.87
C GLY A 223 11.33 -10.31 15.77
N VAL A 224 10.85 -9.62 16.81
CA VAL A 224 9.55 -8.94 16.82
C VAL A 224 9.55 -7.75 15.84
N LEU A 225 10.63 -6.98 15.77
CA LEU A 225 10.78 -5.90 14.78
C LEU A 225 10.80 -6.41 13.34
N ARG A 226 11.47 -7.53 13.07
CA ARG A 226 11.51 -8.12 11.72
C ARG A 226 10.16 -8.66 11.26
N GLN A 227 9.26 -9.02 12.17
CA GLN A 227 7.89 -9.41 11.81
C GLN A 227 6.96 -8.23 11.52
N VAL A 228 7.28 -7.03 12.03
CA VAL A 228 6.51 -5.80 11.77
C VAL A 228 6.93 -5.12 10.45
N ASP A 229 8.20 -5.27 10.03
CA ASP A 229 8.70 -4.75 8.74
C ASP A 229 8.38 -5.65 7.53
N GLU A 230 7.88 -6.89 7.69
CA GLU A 230 7.50 -7.78 6.57
C GLU A 230 6.09 -7.50 5.98
N ALA A 231 5.67 -6.23 5.99
CA ALA A 231 4.53 -5.76 5.18
C ALA A 231 4.95 -5.08 3.86
N GLU A 232 6.26 -4.87 3.60
CA GLU A 232 6.76 -4.41 2.30
C GLU A 232 8.06 -5.14 1.87
N PRO A 233 8.17 -5.58 0.60
CA PRO A 233 9.22 -6.49 0.16
C PRO A 233 10.50 -5.73 -0.25
N THR A 234 11.38 -5.40 0.70
CA THR A 234 12.69 -4.82 0.33
C THR A 234 13.87 -5.33 1.16
N ALA A 235 14.29 -6.57 0.89
CA ALA A 235 15.69 -7.01 0.95
C ALA A 235 15.84 -8.23 0.02
N PRO A 236 16.94 -8.38 -0.75
CA PRO A 236 17.04 -9.41 -1.79
C PRO A 236 16.95 -10.79 -1.15
N ALA A 237 15.82 -11.44 -1.38
CA ALA A 237 15.47 -12.75 -0.85
C ALA A 237 16.62 -13.75 -1.07
N GLY A 238 16.87 -14.63 -0.09
CA GLY A 238 17.69 -15.82 -0.29
C GLY A 238 17.11 -16.63 -1.44
N ARG A 239 17.89 -16.86 -2.50
CA ARG A 239 17.49 -17.64 -3.66
C ARG A 239 18.40 -18.87 -3.74
N LEU A 240 17.93 -19.92 -4.40
CA LEU A 240 18.71 -21.15 -4.62
C LEU A 240 19.95 -20.94 -5.49
N ASP A 241 20.15 -19.76 -6.06
CA ASP A 241 21.41 -19.34 -6.69
C ASP A 241 22.57 -19.26 -5.69
N ARG A 242 22.30 -19.04 -4.40
CA ARG A 242 23.29 -18.97 -3.31
C ARG A 242 23.51 -20.31 -2.59
N LEU A 243 23.11 -21.42 -3.17
CA LEU A 243 23.33 -22.75 -2.58
C LEU A 243 24.82 -23.01 -2.26
N ASP A 244 25.72 -22.51 -3.10
CA ASP A 244 27.17 -22.64 -2.93
C ASP A 244 27.67 -22.01 -1.61
N GLU A 245 26.99 -20.98 -1.10
CA GLU A 245 27.33 -20.39 0.20
C GLU A 245 27.00 -21.36 1.36
N LEU A 246 25.88 -22.08 1.25
CA LEU A 246 25.47 -23.06 2.25
C LEU A 246 26.39 -24.30 2.24
N VAL A 247 26.83 -24.72 1.05
CA VAL A 247 27.80 -25.81 0.89
C VAL A 247 29.13 -25.42 1.53
N ARG A 248 29.66 -24.25 1.21
CA ARG A 248 30.90 -23.74 1.79
C ARG A 248 30.83 -23.63 3.30
N TYR A 249 29.69 -23.20 3.84
CA TYR A 249 29.46 -23.15 5.29
C TYR A 249 29.53 -24.55 5.94
N ALA A 250 28.95 -25.57 5.31
CA ALA A 250 29.02 -26.95 5.79
C ALA A 250 30.45 -27.52 5.71
N GLU A 251 31.17 -27.24 4.63
CA GLU A 251 32.58 -27.66 4.45
C GLU A 251 33.51 -27.01 5.50
N LEU A 252 33.31 -25.73 5.82
CA LEU A 252 34.03 -25.06 6.91
C LEU A 252 33.76 -25.70 8.28
N ALA A 253 32.60 -26.33 8.45
CA ALA A 253 32.27 -27.13 9.62
C ALA A 253 32.79 -28.58 9.53
N SER A 254 33.69 -28.88 8.57
CA SER A 254 34.27 -30.20 8.31
C SER A 254 33.26 -31.28 7.92
N LEU A 255 32.14 -30.88 7.29
CA LEU A 255 31.18 -31.81 6.70
C LEU A 255 31.48 -32.03 5.22
N GLU A 256 31.72 -33.27 4.83
CA GLU A 256 31.76 -33.66 3.42
C GLU A 256 30.34 -33.51 2.84
N THR A 257 30.16 -32.51 1.98
CA THR A 257 28.86 -32.08 1.48
C THR A 257 28.71 -32.48 0.03
N THR A 258 27.70 -33.31 -0.27
CA THR A 258 27.36 -33.68 -1.66
C THR A 258 26.04 -33.04 -2.05
N VAL A 259 26.04 -32.28 -3.13
CA VAL A 259 24.83 -31.71 -3.74
C VAL A 259 24.49 -32.48 -5.01
N THR A 260 23.24 -32.92 -5.12
CA THR A 260 22.71 -33.58 -6.32
C THR A 260 21.50 -32.80 -6.80
N VAL A 261 21.53 -32.36 -8.06
CA VAL A 261 20.40 -31.72 -8.73
C VAL A 261 19.79 -32.71 -9.71
N GLU A 262 18.51 -33.01 -9.54
CA GLU A 262 17.77 -33.93 -10.40
C GLU A 262 16.77 -33.16 -11.27
N GLY A 263 16.73 -33.49 -12.57
CA GLY A 263 15.92 -32.78 -13.56
C GLY A 263 16.55 -31.47 -14.05
N GLU A 264 15.87 -30.79 -14.96
CA GLU A 264 16.33 -29.49 -15.49
C GLU A 264 15.98 -28.36 -14.53
N ARG A 265 16.99 -27.54 -14.20
CA ARG A 265 16.82 -26.34 -13.38
C ARG A 265 15.93 -25.35 -14.13
N ARG A 266 14.87 -24.87 -13.47
CA ARG A 266 13.91 -23.92 -14.03
C ARG A 266 13.68 -22.72 -13.10
N PRO A 267 13.20 -21.58 -13.63
CA PRO A 267 12.78 -20.47 -12.80
C PRO A 267 11.64 -20.89 -11.87
N LEU A 268 11.78 -20.60 -10.58
CA LEU A 268 10.79 -20.87 -9.55
C LEU A 268 10.05 -19.58 -9.16
N PRO A 269 8.78 -19.65 -8.73
CA PRO A 269 8.12 -18.53 -8.06
C PRO A 269 8.94 -18.07 -6.84
N ALA A 270 8.98 -16.76 -6.60
CA ALA A 270 9.85 -16.16 -5.57
C ALA A 270 9.61 -16.74 -4.16
N GLY A 271 8.36 -17.03 -3.80
CA GLY A 271 8.02 -17.64 -2.51
C GLY A 271 8.59 -19.05 -2.35
N VAL A 272 8.59 -19.84 -3.43
CA VAL A 272 9.09 -21.22 -3.45
C VAL A 272 10.62 -21.23 -3.40
N ASP A 273 11.27 -20.35 -4.17
CA ASP A 273 12.72 -20.15 -4.17
C ASP A 273 13.24 -19.79 -2.77
N LEU A 274 12.58 -18.83 -2.11
CA LEU A 274 12.94 -18.40 -0.76
C LEU A 274 12.68 -19.48 0.30
N ALA A 275 11.52 -20.12 0.27
CA ALA A 275 11.20 -21.19 1.20
C ALA A 275 12.18 -22.35 1.08
N ALA A 276 12.55 -22.73 -0.15
CA ALA A 276 13.53 -23.76 -0.42
C ALA A 276 14.90 -23.42 0.17
N PHE A 277 15.40 -22.21 -0.09
CA PHE A 277 16.68 -21.74 0.46
C PHE A 277 16.68 -21.76 2.00
N ARG A 278 15.60 -21.28 2.64
CA ARG A 278 15.50 -21.26 4.12
C ARG A 278 15.42 -22.65 4.73
N ILE A 279 14.74 -23.59 4.08
CA ILE A 279 14.67 -24.99 4.53
C ILE A 279 16.06 -25.63 4.45
N LEU A 280 16.80 -25.42 3.36
CA LEU A 280 18.16 -25.93 3.21
C LEU A 280 19.12 -25.32 4.24
N GLN A 281 19.05 -24.00 4.45
CA GLN A 281 19.87 -23.28 5.43
C GLN A 281 19.66 -23.81 6.86
N GLU A 282 18.40 -23.91 7.29
CA GLU A 282 18.06 -24.42 8.62
C GLU A 282 18.46 -25.89 8.77
N SER A 283 18.29 -26.70 7.73
CA SER A 283 18.69 -28.11 7.73
C SER A 283 20.21 -28.27 7.90
N ILE A 284 21.02 -27.55 7.11
CA ILE A 284 22.49 -27.57 7.21
C ILE A 284 22.94 -27.07 8.58
N THR A 285 22.33 -26.01 9.09
CA THR A 285 22.63 -25.48 10.44
C THR A 285 22.33 -26.50 11.53
N ASN A 286 21.26 -27.28 11.38
CA ASN A 286 20.93 -28.34 12.33
C ASN A 286 21.95 -29.47 12.28
N VAL A 287 22.42 -29.87 11.09
CA VAL A 287 23.48 -30.89 10.96
C VAL A 287 24.77 -30.42 11.63
N THR A 288 25.22 -29.19 11.36
CA THR A 288 26.47 -28.66 11.93
C THR A 288 26.42 -28.51 13.45
N ARG A 289 25.25 -28.19 14.01
CA ARG A 289 25.10 -27.97 15.46
C ARG A 289 24.78 -29.21 16.27
N HIS A 290 24.13 -30.20 15.68
CA HIS A 290 23.46 -31.25 16.46
C HIS A 290 23.77 -32.69 16.03
N ALA A 291 24.14 -32.94 14.76
CA ALA A 291 24.17 -34.32 14.25
C ALA A 291 25.46 -35.08 14.62
N ALA A 292 26.57 -34.41 14.94
CA ALA A 292 27.90 -35.01 14.98
C ALA A 292 28.20 -35.87 13.71
N ALA A 293 27.69 -35.39 12.56
CA ALA A 293 27.82 -36.05 11.27
C ALA A 293 29.20 -35.77 10.65
N ARG A 294 29.58 -36.61 9.69
CA ARG A 294 30.76 -36.39 8.83
C ARG A 294 30.36 -36.09 7.39
N ARG A 295 29.18 -36.56 6.97
CA ARG A 295 28.64 -36.37 5.63
C ARG A 295 27.24 -35.80 5.67
N VAL A 296 26.96 -34.90 4.73
CA VAL A 296 25.63 -34.40 4.44
C VAL A 296 25.35 -34.46 2.95
N ARG A 297 24.21 -35.04 2.58
CA ARG A 297 23.74 -35.12 1.19
C ARG A 297 22.53 -34.21 1.03
N VAL A 298 22.62 -33.30 0.07
CA VAL A 298 21.54 -32.40 -0.33
C VAL A 298 21.07 -32.79 -1.72
N THR A 299 19.79 -33.11 -1.86
CA THR A 299 19.17 -33.43 -3.16
C THR A 299 18.10 -32.38 -3.47
N ILE A 300 18.16 -31.80 -4.67
CA ILE A 300 17.19 -30.83 -5.17
C ILE A 300 16.63 -31.36 -6.48
N ALA A 301 15.39 -31.83 -6.46
CA ALA A 301 14.72 -32.38 -7.63
C ALA A 301 13.67 -31.40 -8.18
N TYR A 302 13.86 -30.98 -9.43
CA TYR A 302 12.97 -30.08 -10.16
C TYR A 302 11.89 -30.89 -10.90
N GLY A 303 10.70 -31.03 -10.31
CA GLY A 303 9.53 -31.68 -10.92
C GLY A 303 8.58 -30.70 -11.62
N PRO A 304 7.75 -31.15 -12.58
CA PRO A 304 6.95 -30.28 -13.46
C PRO A 304 6.05 -29.26 -12.74
N ALA A 305 5.57 -29.62 -11.55
CA ALA A 305 4.70 -28.78 -10.73
C ALA A 305 5.15 -28.70 -9.26
N GLU A 306 6.37 -29.14 -8.92
CA GLU A 306 6.85 -29.15 -7.53
C GLU A 306 8.37 -29.27 -7.38
N LEU A 307 8.88 -28.76 -6.26
CA LEU A 307 10.28 -28.84 -5.85
C LEU A 307 10.36 -29.86 -4.74
N ARG A 308 11.24 -30.85 -4.88
CA ARG A 308 11.54 -31.77 -3.79
C ARG A 308 12.94 -31.48 -3.27
N LEU A 309 13.03 -31.31 -1.96
CA LEU A 309 14.28 -31.11 -1.25
C LEU A 309 14.48 -32.29 -0.32
N GLU A 310 15.69 -32.84 -0.29
CA GLU A 310 16.09 -33.83 0.70
C GLU A 310 17.46 -33.47 1.27
N VAL A 311 17.56 -33.36 2.59
CA VAL A 311 18.82 -33.21 3.32
C VAL A 311 18.96 -34.40 4.24
N ARG A 312 20.04 -35.15 4.09
CA ARG A 312 20.33 -36.34 4.89
C ARG A 312 21.76 -36.31 5.42
N ASP A 313 21.93 -36.55 6.71
CA ASP A 313 23.24 -36.70 7.33
C ASP A 313 23.50 -38.15 7.78
N ASP A 314 24.76 -38.45 8.14
CA ASP A 314 25.21 -39.73 8.70
C ASP A 314 25.49 -39.67 10.22
N GLY A 315 24.94 -38.65 10.89
CA GLY A 315 25.16 -38.40 12.31
C GLY A 315 24.37 -39.30 13.27
N SER A 316 24.52 -39.04 14.56
CA SER A 316 23.80 -39.81 15.60
C SER A 316 22.31 -39.43 15.62
N ALA A 317 21.43 -40.44 15.60
CA ALA A 317 19.97 -40.25 15.62
C ALA A 317 19.43 -39.69 16.97
N GLY A 318 20.30 -39.59 17.99
CA GLY A 318 19.93 -39.30 19.39
C GLY A 318 19.79 -37.82 19.76
N GLY A 319 20.03 -36.90 18.83
CA GLY A 319 19.94 -35.45 19.05
C GLY A 319 19.03 -34.77 18.05
N GLY A 320 17.75 -35.16 18.00
CA GLY A 320 16.78 -34.51 17.12
C GLY A 320 16.78 -32.99 17.32
N PRO A 321 16.61 -32.18 16.26
CA PRO A 321 16.60 -30.73 16.36
C PRO A 321 15.54 -30.29 17.38
N ALA A 322 15.99 -29.56 18.41
CA ALA A 322 15.14 -29.08 19.50
C ALA A 322 14.03 -28.16 18.97
N GLY A 323 12.85 -28.73 18.71
CA GLY A 323 11.50 -28.12 18.66
C GLY A 323 11.22 -26.97 17.66
N GLY A 324 12.03 -25.92 17.64
CA GLY A 324 11.76 -24.66 16.95
C GLY A 324 12.11 -24.66 15.46
N GLY A 325 13.29 -25.18 15.09
CA GLY A 325 13.78 -25.16 13.70
C GLY A 325 12.89 -25.97 12.75
N VAL A 326 12.54 -27.20 13.13
CA VAL A 326 11.66 -28.07 12.34
C VAL A 326 10.24 -27.53 12.25
N ARG A 327 9.72 -26.93 13.31
CA ARG A 327 8.39 -26.30 13.28
C ARG A 327 8.35 -25.18 12.24
N GLY A 328 9.34 -24.27 12.27
CA GLY A 328 9.42 -23.18 11.30
C GLY A 328 9.63 -23.67 9.85
N MET A 329 10.38 -24.76 9.65
CA MET A 329 10.49 -25.38 8.33
C MET A 329 9.15 -25.96 7.84
N ARG A 330 8.37 -26.63 8.71
CA ARG A 330 7.03 -27.15 8.36
C ARG A 330 6.03 -26.05 8.04
N GLU A 331 6.01 -24.98 8.83
CA GLU A 331 5.12 -23.83 8.61
C GLU A 331 5.37 -23.19 7.24
N ARG A 332 6.64 -22.99 6.86
CA ARG A 332 7.01 -22.45 5.54
C ARG A 332 6.58 -23.36 4.38
N ALA A 333 6.75 -24.67 4.50
CA ALA A 333 6.31 -25.60 3.46
C ALA A 333 4.78 -25.57 3.31
N ARG A 334 4.03 -25.57 4.43
CA ARG A 334 2.57 -25.50 4.43
C ARG A 334 2.02 -24.19 3.88
N ALA A 335 2.69 -23.07 4.12
CA ALA A 335 2.30 -21.77 3.58
C ALA A 335 2.26 -21.75 2.04
N LEU A 336 3.00 -22.66 1.39
CA LEU A 336 3.01 -22.85 -0.05
C LEU A 336 2.15 -24.03 -0.52
N GLY A 337 1.28 -24.58 0.34
CA GLY A 337 0.51 -25.80 0.02
C GLY A 337 1.35 -27.08 -0.01
N GLY A 338 2.59 -27.01 0.47
CA GLY A 338 3.54 -28.13 0.51
C GLY A 338 3.56 -28.86 1.85
N GLU A 339 4.48 -29.82 1.95
CA GLU A 339 4.66 -30.67 3.11
C GLU A 339 6.14 -30.86 3.45
N LEU A 340 6.43 -31.08 4.74
CA LEU A 340 7.77 -31.33 5.23
C LEU A 340 7.77 -32.41 6.31
N ALA A 341 8.58 -33.45 6.07
CA ALA A 341 8.86 -34.51 7.02
C ALA A 341 10.30 -34.39 7.50
N ALA A 342 10.51 -34.50 8.81
CA ALA A 342 11.84 -34.45 9.42
C ALA A 342 11.91 -35.49 10.55
N GLY A 343 12.88 -36.38 10.50
CA GLY A 343 13.02 -37.45 11.48
C GLY A 343 14.29 -38.29 11.32
N PRO A 344 14.60 -39.13 12.32
CA PRO A 344 15.72 -40.06 12.26
C PRO A 344 15.52 -41.12 11.18
N VAL A 345 16.62 -41.65 10.64
CA VAL A 345 16.58 -42.70 9.61
C VAL A 345 17.01 -44.05 10.19
N ALA A 346 16.32 -45.12 9.77
CA ALA A 346 16.73 -46.48 10.09
C ALA A 346 18.14 -46.75 9.54
N GLY A 347 19.08 -47.09 10.43
CA GLY A 347 20.51 -47.23 10.10
C GLY A 347 21.39 -46.00 10.43
N GLY A 348 20.83 -44.96 11.05
CA GLY A 348 21.57 -43.78 11.50
C GLY A 348 21.30 -42.53 10.66
N GLY A 349 21.61 -41.37 11.24
CA GLY A 349 21.40 -40.05 10.62
C GLY A 349 20.02 -39.47 10.81
N PHE A 350 19.89 -38.20 10.43
CA PHE A 350 18.63 -37.48 10.36
C PHE A 350 18.31 -37.11 8.90
N ARG A 351 17.02 -37.02 8.58
CA ARG A 351 16.56 -36.68 7.24
C ARG A 351 15.44 -35.67 7.29
N VAL A 352 15.60 -34.62 6.48
CA VAL A 352 14.58 -33.61 6.19
C VAL A 352 14.18 -33.76 4.73
N ARG A 353 12.89 -33.96 4.48
CA ARG A 353 12.31 -34.02 3.14
C ARG A 353 11.19 -32.98 3.02
N ALA A 354 11.26 -32.13 2.01
CA ALA A 354 10.25 -31.13 1.72
C ALA A 354 9.72 -31.28 0.30
N ARG A 355 8.43 -31.05 0.12
CA ARG A 355 7.75 -30.97 -1.18
C ARG A 355 7.05 -29.62 -1.26
N LEU A 356 7.46 -28.79 -2.22
CA LEU A 356 6.96 -27.43 -2.42
C LEU A 356 6.30 -27.35 -3.80
N PRO A 357 4.95 -27.31 -3.90
CA PRO A 357 4.30 -27.21 -5.20
C PRO A 357 4.56 -25.84 -5.84
N TYR A 358 4.74 -25.84 -7.16
CA TYR A 358 4.84 -24.66 -8.00
C TYR A 358 4.31 -24.99 -9.40
N GLY A 359 3.03 -24.70 -9.64
CA GLY A 359 2.35 -24.90 -10.92
C GLY A 359 1.05 -24.09 -10.90
N GLU A 360 0.57 -23.62 -12.05
CA GLU A 360 -0.62 -22.76 -12.15
C GLU A 360 -1.82 -23.38 -11.43
N GLY A 361 -2.15 -22.84 -10.25
CA GLY A 361 -3.15 -23.40 -9.36
C GLY A 361 -2.93 -23.06 -7.89
N ALA A 362 -2.69 -21.78 -7.59
CA ALA A 362 -2.95 -21.18 -6.27
C ALA A 362 -3.37 -19.72 -6.48
#